data_AF-A0A5K7UFF0-F1
#
_entry.id   AF-A0A5K7UFF0-F1
#
_cell.length_a   1.000
_cell.length_b   1.000
_cell.length_c   1.000
_cell.angle_alpha   90.00
_cell.angle_beta   90.00
_cell.angle_gamma   90.00
#
_symmetry.space_group_name_H-M   'P 1'
#
loop_
_entity.id
_entity.type
_entity.pdbx_description
1 polymer ?
#
loop_
_entity_poly.entity_id
_entity_poly.type
_entity_poly.pdbx_seq_one_letter_code
_entity_poly.pdbx_strand_id
1 'polypeptide(L)'
;VLACLKADCKTGAKIVDLAQKGDDLIEESCSKIFKGKPIEKGIAFPTCLSINNCVGHFSPLLGETLSLEQGDLVKIDLGVHIDGFI
;
A
#
# COMPACT_ATOMS: atom_id res chain seq x y z
N VAL A 1 0.41 -8.86 -1.15
CA VAL A 1 0.69 -7.45 -0.78
C VAL A 1 0.50 -7.20 0.70
N LEU A 2 -0.73 -7.23 1.23
CA LEU A 2 -1.02 -6.90 2.65
C LEU A 2 -0.16 -7.66 3.68
N ALA A 3 0.02 -8.98 3.51
CA ALA A 3 0.86 -9.76 4.41
C ALA A 3 2.33 -9.33 4.41
N CYS A 4 2.85 -8.88 3.27
CA CYS A 4 4.21 -8.34 3.17
C CYS A 4 4.30 -7.01 3.93
N LEU A 5 3.37 -6.09 3.67
CA LEU A 5 3.34 -4.78 4.35
C LEU A 5 3.23 -4.94 5.86
N LYS A 6 2.37 -5.84 6.34
CA LYS A 6 2.26 -6.17 7.77
C LYS A 6 3.59 -6.64 8.35
N ALA A 7 4.34 -7.48 7.64
CA ALA A 7 5.64 -7.97 8.10
C ALA A 7 6.71 -6.87 8.13
N ASP A 8 6.58 -5.85 7.28
CA ASP A 8 7.49 -4.72 7.18
C ASP A 8 7.14 -3.54 8.10
N CYS A 9 5.96 -3.54 8.70
CA CYS A 9 5.53 -2.58 9.72
C CYS A 9 6.33 -2.78 11.02
N LYS A 10 7.54 -2.24 11.05
CA LYS A 10 8.49 -2.29 12.17
C LYS A 10 8.77 -0.89 12.67
N THR A 11 9.16 -0.78 13.94
CA THR A 11 9.61 0.49 14.53
C THR A 11 10.74 1.10 13.70
N GLY A 12 10.62 2.38 13.36
CA GLY A 12 11.52 3.13 12.51
C GLY A 12 11.27 2.99 11.01
N ALA A 13 10.34 2.13 10.56
CA ALA A 13 9.96 2.06 9.16
C ALA A 13 9.24 3.34 8.74
N LYS A 14 9.67 3.95 7.64
CA LYS A 14 9.01 5.14 7.11
C LYS A 14 7.71 4.76 6.43
N ILE A 15 6.67 5.53 6.70
CA ILE A 15 5.35 5.30 6.13
C ILE A 15 5.37 5.48 4.60
N VAL A 16 6.13 6.47 4.10
CA VAL A 16 6.30 6.69 2.65
C VAL A 16 6.91 5.48 1.93
N ASP A 17 7.92 4.85 2.53
CA ASP A 17 8.58 3.68 1.95
C ASP A 17 7.63 2.47 1.93
N LEU A 18 6.81 2.31 2.97
CA LEU A 18 5.82 1.23 3.05
C LEU A 18 4.68 1.44 2.04
N ALA A 19 4.19 2.66 1.87
CA ALA A 19 3.16 2.99 0.89
C ALA A 19 3.65 2.69 -0.54
N GLN A 20 4.83 3.22 -0.90
CA GLN A 20 5.45 2.97 -2.20
C GLN A 20 5.66 1.47 -2.46
N LYS A 21 6.18 0.75 -1.46
CA LYS A 21 6.37 -0.71 -1.57
C LYS A 21 5.05 -1.44 -1.81
N GLY A 22 3.95 -1.00 -1.21
CA GLY A 22 2.64 -1.60 -1.41
C GLY A 22 2.17 -1.48 -2.86
N ASP A 23 2.29 -0.28 -3.41
CA ASP A 23 1.91 0.03 -4.79
C ASP A 23 2.78 -0.74 -5.79
N ASP A 24 4.10 -0.73 -5.61
CA ASP A 24 5.04 -1.49 -6.45
C ASP A 24 4.69 -3.00 -6.47
N LEU A 25 4.36 -3.58 -5.31
CA LEU A 25 3.98 -4.99 -5.20
C LEU A 25 2.64 -5.28 -5.89
N ILE A 26 1.69 -4.34 -5.88
CA ILE A 26 0.41 -4.48 -6.60
C ILE A 26 0.68 -4.49 -8.10
N GLU A 27 1.42 -3.50 -8.61
CA GLU A 27 1.76 -3.39 -10.02
C GLU A 27 2.53 -4.63 -10.52
N GLU A 28 3.54 -5.05 -9.76
CA GLU A 28 4.34 -6.25 -10.08
C GLU A 28 3.44 -7.49 -10.14
N SER A 29 2.55 -7.67 -9.15
CA SER A 29 1.64 -8.81 -9.09
C SER A 29 0.63 -8.80 -10.25
N CYS A 30 0.07 -7.64 -10.56
CA CYS A 30 -0.88 -7.46 -11.66
C CYS A 30 -0.22 -7.70 -13.03
N SER A 31 1.04 -7.31 -13.21
CA SER A 31 1.80 -7.55 -14.45
C SER A 31 1.96 -9.03 -14.77
N LYS A 32 1.94 -9.91 -13.75
CA LYS A 32 2.18 -11.35 -13.88
C LYS A 32 0.95 -12.13 -14.34
N ILE A 33 -0.25 -11.61 -14.14
CA ILE A 33 -1.52 -12.28 -14.43
C ILE A 33 -2.18 -11.74 -15.70
N PHE A 34 -3.05 -12.54 -16.35
CA PHE A 34 -3.79 -12.14 -17.56
C PHE A 34 -2.93 -11.50 -18.67
N LYS A 35 -1.71 -12.01 -18.87
CA LYS A 35 -0.79 -11.52 -19.91
C LYS A 35 -1.38 -11.77 -21.31
N GLY A 36 -1.17 -10.81 -22.22
CA GLY A 36 -1.63 -10.91 -23.61
C GLY A 36 -3.14 -10.72 -23.81
N LYS A 37 -3.90 -10.40 -22.76
CA LYS A 37 -5.31 -10.01 -22.85
C LYS A 37 -5.43 -8.49 -22.64
N PRO A 38 -6.33 -7.80 -23.37
CA PRO A 38 -6.60 -6.37 -23.18
C PRO A 38 -7.49 -6.16 -21.93
N ILE A 39 -7.01 -6.60 -20.77
CA ILE A 39 -7.68 -6.46 -19.49
C ILE A 39 -6.94 -5.40 -18.69
N GLU A 40 -7.65 -4.33 -18.32
CA GLU A 40 -7.13 -3.30 -17.43
C GLU A 40 -6.99 -3.87 -16.01
N LYS A 41 -5.91 -3.54 -15.32
CA LYS A 41 -5.60 -4.09 -13.99
C LYS A 41 -4.56 -3.22 -13.31
N GLY A 42 -4.66 -3.12 -11.99
CA GLY A 42 -3.72 -2.32 -11.22
C GLY A 42 -4.31 -1.86 -9.90
N ILE A 43 -3.85 -0.71 -9.46
CA ILE A 43 -4.23 -0.09 -8.20
C ILE A 43 -5.64 0.50 -8.34
N ALA A 44 -6.58 0.01 -7.53
CA ALA A 44 -7.92 0.61 -7.40
C ALA A 44 -7.96 1.67 -6.30
N PHE A 45 -7.21 1.43 -5.23
CA PHE A 45 -7.05 2.34 -4.11
C PHE A 45 -5.58 2.29 -3.67
N PRO A 46 -4.89 3.44 -3.59
CA PRO A 46 -3.46 3.48 -3.29
C PRO A 46 -3.18 2.92 -1.90
N THR A 47 -1.97 2.41 -1.69
CA THR A 47 -1.56 1.93 -0.38
C THR A 47 -1.46 3.09 0.60
N CYS A 48 -2.34 3.10 1.58
CA CYS A 48 -2.38 4.09 2.65
C CYS A 48 -2.02 3.45 3.99
N LEU A 49 -1.24 4.16 4.81
CA LEU A 49 -0.92 3.74 6.18
C LEU A 49 -1.26 4.84 7.16
N SER A 50 -2.34 4.65 7.91
CA SER A 50 -2.85 5.64 8.87
C SER A 50 -2.52 5.22 10.29
N ILE A 51 -1.83 6.08 11.06
CA ILE A 51 -1.44 5.77 12.44
C ILE A 51 -2.33 6.47 13.47
N ASN A 52 -2.59 5.81 14.60
CA ASN A 52 -3.16 6.41 15.81
C ASN A 52 -4.45 7.20 15.56
N ASN A 53 -4.41 8.53 15.69
CA ASN A 53 -5.54 9.45 15.50
C ASN A 53 -5.92 9.69 14.04
N CYS A 54 -5.10 9.26 13.07
CA CYS A 54 -5.44 9.34 11.66
C CYS A 54 -6.52 8.29 11.34
N VAL A 55 -7.68 8.72 10.86
CA VAL A 55 -8.83 7.82 10.64
C VAL A 55 -8.56 6.84 9.50
N GLY A 56 -7.97 7.30 8.40
CA GLY A 56 -7.76 6.50 7.19
C GLY A 56 -7.19 7.36 6.05
N HIS A 57 -6.91 6.70 4.92
CA HIS A 57 -6.51 7.34 3.64
C HIS A 57 -5.25 8.21 3.69
N PHE A 58 -4.35 7.97 4.65
CA PHE A 58 -3.06 8.63 4.66
C PHE A 58 -2.13 8.03 3.59
N SER A 59 -2.11 8.68 2.42
CA SER A 59 -1.16 8.44 1.33
C SER A 59 -0.09 9.54 1.38
N PRO A 60 1.10 9.27 1.94
CA PRO A 60 2.14 10.27 2.14
C PRO A 60 2.66 10.85 0.81
N LEU A 61 3.00 12.13 0.81
CA LEU A 61 3.71 12.76 -0.31
C LEU A 61 5.21 12.44 -0.26
N LEU A 62 5.87 12.54 -1.43
CA LEU A 62 7.33 12.45 -1.51
C LEU A 62 7.97 13.56 -0.66
N GLY A 63 8.74 13.17 0.35
CA GLY A 63 9.37 14.08 1.31
C GLY A 63 8.82 13.99 2.73
N GLU A 64 7.68 13.30 2.93
CA GLU A 64 7.18 12.99 4.27
C GLU A 64 8.18 12.09 5.04
N THR A 65 8.41 12.42 6.30
CA THR A 65 9.44 11.76 7.15
C THR A 65 8.84 10.92 8.28
N LEU A 66 7.51 10.81 8.34
CA LEU A 66 6.79 10.08 9.37
C LEU A 66 7.21 8.60 9.38
N SER A 67 7.57 8.11 10.57
CA SER A 67 8.04 6.75 10.80
C SER A 67 7.22 6.08 11.89
N LEU A 68 7.09 4.76 11.81
CA LEU A 68 6.35 3.98 12.80
C LEU A 68 7.09 3.91 14.14
N GLU A 69 6.36 4.06 15.23
CA GLU A 69 6.85 3.91 16.59
C GLU A 69 6.32 2.62 17.25
N GLN A 70 7.01 2.18 18.30
CA GLN A 70 6.54 1.02 19.05
C GLN A 70 5.22 1.36 19.77
N GLY A 71 4.20 0.53 19.53
CA GLY A 71 2.87 0.72 20.12
C GLY A 71 1.89 1.47 19.22
N ASP A 72 2.32 1.93 18.04
CA ASP A 72 1.42 2.56 17.08
C ASP A 72 0.32 1.62 16.60
N LEU A 73 -0.91 2.13 16.57
CA LEU A 73 -2.01 1.49 15.87
C LEU A 73 -1.94 1.85 14.38
N VAL A 74 -1.48 0.89 13.56
CA VAL A 74 -1.34 1.07 12.12
C VAL A 74 -2.57 0.49 11.40
N LYS A 75 -3.25 1.32 10.62
CA LYS A 75 -4.31 0.93 9.68
C LYS A 75 -3.74 0.92 8.27
N ILE A 76 -3.93 -0.17 7.54
CA ILE A 76 -3.43 -0.33 6.17
C ILE A 76 -4.63 -0.51 5.25
N ASP A 77 -4.80 0.45 4.33
CA ASP A 77 -5.86 0.44 3.32
C ASP A 77 -5.20 0.31 1.94
N LEU A 78 -5.65 -0.62 1.12
CA LEU A 78 -5.19 -0.80 -0.26
C LEU A 78 -6.27 -1.50 -1.07
N GLY A 79 -6.29 -1.26 -2.39
CA GLY A 79 -7.27 -1.85 -3.29
C GLY A 79 -6.66 -2.15 -4.65
N VAL A 80 -7.15 -3.22 -5.28
CA VAL A 80 -6.71 -3.68 -6.60
C VAL A 80 -7.96 -3.86 -7.44
N HIS A 81 -7.90 -3.53 -8.73
CA HIS A 81 -8.96 -3.89 -9.66
C HIS A 81 -8.44 -4.81 -10.75
N ILE A 82 -9.32 -5.69 -11.24
CA ILE A 82 -9.13 -6.47 -12.46
C ILE A 82 -10.34 -6.23 -13.34
N ASP A 83 -10.14 -5.74 -14.55
CA ASP A 83 -11.19 -5.39 -15.51
C ASP A 83 -12.24 -4.41 -14.93
N GLY A 84 -11.79 -3.53 -14.04
CA GLY A 84 -12.65 -2.56 -13.35
C GLY A 84 -13.43 -3.10 -12.14
N PHE A 85 -13.29 -4.39 -11.81
CA PHE A 85 -13.87 -4.98 -10.60
C PHE A 85 -12.87 -4.88 -9.45
N ILE A 86 -13.30 -4.28 -8.33
CA ILE A 86 -12.52 -4.04 -7.11
C ILE A 86 -12.78 -5.14 -6.09
#